data_AF-A0A8J4WZG6-F1
#
_entry.id   AF-A0A8J4WZG6-F1
#
_cell.length_a   1.000
_cell.length_b   1.000
_cell.length_c   1.000
_cell.angle_alpha   90.00
_cell.angle_beta   90.00
_cell.angle_gamma   90.00
#
_symmetry.space_group_name_H-M   'P 1'
#
loop_
_entity.id
_entity.type
_entity.pdbx_description
1 polymer ?
#
loop_
_entity_poly.entity_id
_entity_poly.type
_entity_poly.pdbx_seq_one_letter_code
_entity_poly.pdbx_strand_id
1 'polypeptide(L)' 'LACIMKILLTKYDNLFEVSFPYSMGWHGAPTGSHLEEDMSHWQLHAHYYPPLLRSATVRKFMVGYEMLAQEQRDLTPEQ' A
#
# COMPACT_ATOMS: atom_id res chain seq x y z
N LEU A 1 -3.07 -10.09 -14.06
CA LEU A 1 -2.37 -9.14 -13.16
C LEU A 1 -1.97 -7.83 -13.85
N ALA A 2 -1.16 -7.83 -14.91
CA ALA A 2 -0.68 -6.60 -15.56
C ALA A 2 -1.80 -5.59 -15.94
N CYS A 3 -2.91 -6.07 -16.51
CA CYS A 3 -4.04 -5.22 -16.88
C CYS A 3 -4.64 -4.48 -15.67
N ILE A 4 -4.91 -5.19 -14.56
CA ILE A 4 -5.52 -4.56 -13.38
C ILE A 4 -4.56 -3.61 -12.68
N MET A 5 -3.26 -3.92 -12.64
CA MET A 5 -2.24 -3.01 -12.11
C MET A 5 -2.18 -1.71 -12.92
N LYS A 6 -2.23 -1.81 -14.26
CA LYS A 6 -2.29 -0.62 -15.12
C LYS A 6 -3.49 0.26 -14.77
N ILE A 7 -4.67 -0.33 -14.60
CA ILE A 7 -5.89 0.40 -14.24
C ILE A 7 -5.75 1.06 -12.86
N LEU A 8 -5.25 0.35 -11.85
CA LEU A 8 -5.02 0.88 -10.51
C LEU A 8 -4.08 2.08 -10.53
N LEU A 9 -2.93 1.95 -11.20
CA LEU A 9 -1.91 2.99 -11.24
C LEU A 9 -2.35 4.20 -12.05
N THR A 10 -3.10 4.01 -13.15
CA THR A 10 -3.72 5.13 -13.86
C THR A 10 -4.74 5.88 -12.99
N LYS A 11 -5.50 5.17 -12.14
CA LYS A 11 -6.42 5.82 -11.19
C LYS A 11 -5.67 6.62 -10.12
N TYR A 12 -4.52 6.14 -9.63
CA TYR A 12 -3.68 6.90 -8.72
C TYR A 12 -3.16 8.19 -9.36
N ASP A 13 -2.63 8.14 -10.58
CA ASP A 13 -2.14 9.34 -11.25
C ASP A 13 -3.26 10.38 -11.47
N ASN A 14 -4.44 9.91 -11.84
CA ASN A 14 -5.61 10.77 -12.07
C ASN A 14 -6.20 11.37 -10.80
N LEU A 15 -5.88 10.87 -9.59
CA LEU A 15 -6.47 11.37 -8.35
C LEU A 15 -6.08 12.83 -8.07
N PHE A 16 -4.83 13.20 -8.38
CA PHE A 16 -4.32 14.57 -8.25
C PHE A 16 -3.57 15.06 -9.50
N GLU A 17 -3.82 14.42 -10.65
CA GLU A 17 -3.20 14.72 -11.96
C GLU A 17 -1.67 14.85 -11.90
N VAL A 18 -1.01 13.92 -11.22
CA VAL A 18 0.45 13.89 -11.01
C VAL A 18 0.94 12.45 -11.07
N SER A 19 2.21 12.23 -11.43
CA SER A 19 2.85 10.92 -11.24
C SER A 19 2.82 10.55 -9.76
N PHE A 20 1.96 9.61 -9.36
CA PHE A 20 1.60 9.39 -7.97
C PHE A 20 2.70 8.58 -7.24
N PRO A 21 3.32 9.11 -6.17
CA PRO A 21 4.39 8.41 -5.46
C PRO A 21 3.82 7.32 -4.54
N TYR A 22 4.51 6.18 -4.42
CA TYR A 22 4.19 5.11 -3.47
C TYR A 22 5.39 4.19 -3.22
N SER A 23 5.36 3.48 -2.09
CA SER A 23 6.10 2.23 -1.90
C SER A 23 5.17 1.04 -2.09
N MET A 24 5.64 -0.03 -2.73
CA MET A 24 4.84 -1.25 -2.91
C MET A 24 5.68 -2.52 -2.79
N GLY A 25 5.04 -3.63 -2.42
CA GLY A 25 5.68 -4.94 -2.32
C GLY A 25 4.69 -6.09 -2.32
N TRP A 26 5.22 -7.31 -2.44
CA TRP A 26 4.46 -8.56 -2.44
C TRP A 26 4.75 -9.36 -1.17
N HIS A 27 3.70 -9.88 -0.54
CA HIS A 27 3.80 -10.85 0.55
C HIS A 27 3.21 -12.19 0.09
N GLY A 28 3.99 -13.25 0.24
CA GLY A 28 3.57 -14.63 -0.02
C GLY A 28 4.14 -15.56 1.05
N ALA A 29 3.81 -16.84 0.94
CA ALA A 29 4.29 -17.85 1.87
C ALA A 29 5.82 -17.82 2.00
N PRO A 30 6.37 -18.04 3.22
CA PRO A 30 7.80 -18.19 3.42
C PRO A 30 8.41 -19.26 2.51
N THR A 31 9.66 -19.06 2.11
CA THR A 31 10.42 -20.02 1.28
C THR A 31 11.61 -20.57 2.05
N GLY A 32 12.50 -21.33 1.40
CA GLY A 32 13.69 -21.90 2.04
C GLY A 32 13.35 -23.13 2.88
N SER A 33 13.79 -23.15 4.15
CA SER A 33 13.57 -24.29 5.06
C SER A 33 12.10 -24.61 5.33
N HIS A 34 11.21 -23.64 5.13
CA HIS A 34 9.76 -23.78 5.36
C HIS A 34 8.99 -24.20 4.10
N LEU A 35 9.67 -24.52 2.99
CA LEU A 35 9.01 -24.78 1.71
C LEU A 35 8.12 -26.04 1.70
N GLU A 36 8.47 -27.04 2.52
CA GLU A 36 7.73 -28.31 2.63
C GLU A 36 6.68 -28.31 3.76
N GLU A 37 6.58 -27.24 4.54
CA GLU A 37 5.57 -27.11 5.58
C GLU A 37 4.21 -26.73 4.99
N ASP A 38 3.12 -27.05 5.71
CA ASP A 38 1.78 -26.66 5.27
C ASP A 38 1.57 -25.14 5.41
N MET A 39 1.64 -24.45 4.26
CA MET A 39 1.41 -23.01 4.12
C MET A 39 0.06 -22.69 3.47
N SER A 40 -0.92 -23.61 3.49
CA SER A 40 -2.25 -23.41 2.89
C SER A 40 -3.03 -22.21 3.45
N HIS A 41 -2.64 -21.71 4.62
CA HIS A 41 -3.20 -20.51 5.25
C HIS A 41 -2.65 -19.19 4.68
N TRP A 42 -1.56 -19.22 3.88
CA TRP A 42 -1.02 -18.03 3.23
C TRP A 42 -1.72 -17.73 1.92
N GLN A 43 -1.98 -16.44 1.69
CA GLN A 43 -2.51 -15.93 0.43
C GLN A 43 -1.58 -14.85 -0.13
N LEU A 44 -1.13 -15.02 -1.37
CA LEU A 44 -0.33 -14.02 -2.07
C LEU A 44 -1.13 -12.72 -2.23
N HIS A 45 -0.55 -11.60 -1.82
CA HIS A 45 -1.14 -10.27 -1.96
C HIS A 45 -0.05 -9.19 -2.07
N ALA A 46 -0.43 -8.00 -2.55
CA ALA A 46 0.43 -6.84 -2.65
C ALA A 46 -0.13 -5.66 -1.85
N HIS A 47 0.77 -4.82 -1.33
CA HIS A 47 0.44 -3.59 -0.62
C HIS A 47 0.96 -2.37 -1.40
N TYR A 48 0.19 -1.29 -1.38
CA TYR A 48 0.59 0.03 -1.89
C TYR A 48 0.43 1.06 -0.77
N TYR A 49 1.50 1.80 -0.45
CA TYR A 49 1.53 2.82 0.60
C TYR A 49 1.86 4.20 0.01
N PRO A 50 0.89 4.92 -0.57
CA PRO A 50 1.08 6.27 -1.07
C PRO A 50 1.03 7.34 0.05
N PRO A 51 1.83 8.42 -0.03
CA PRO A 51 1.85 9.45 0.99
C PRO A 51 0.91 10.63 0.72
N LEU A 52 0.46 10.88 -0.52
CA LEU A 52 -0.36 12.05 -0.85
C LEU A 52 -1.77 11.92 -0.23
N LEU A 53 -2.32 13.02 0.32
CA LEU A 53 -3.55 13.00 1.10
C LEU A 53 -4.67 13.90 0.55
N ARG A 54 -4.37 15.14 0.17
CA ARG A 54 -5.40 16.11 -0.28
C ARG A 54 -5.11 16.75 -1.64
N SER A 55 -3.86 16.72 -2.10
CA SER A 55 -3.44 17.26 -3.40
C SER A 55 -2.05 16.73 -3.76
N ALA A 56 -1.54 17.11 -4.94
CA ALA A 56 -0.17 16.83 -5.37
C ALA A 56 0.93 17.40 -4.42
N THR A 57 0.58 18.37 -3.56
CA THR A 57 1.52 19.04 -2.65
C THR A 57 1.23 18.81 -1.16
N VAL A 58 0.11 18.16 -0.81
CA VAL A 58 -0.30 17.91 0.58
C VAL A 58 -0.31 16.42 0.87
N ARG A 59 0.56 15.99 1.79
CA ARG A 59 0.81 14.58 2.15
C ARG A 59 0.53 14.26 3.61
N LYS A 60 0.29 12.98 3.89
CA LYS A 60 0.35 12.40 5.23
C LYS A 60 1.82 12.29 5.68
N PHE A 61 2.07 12.63 6.94
CA PHE A 61 3.33 12.38 7.64
C PHE A 61 3.04 11.39 8.77
N MET A 62 3.65 10.20 8.71
CA MET A 62 3.60 9.20 9.78
C MET A 62 4.69 9.53 10.80
N VAL A 63 4.40 10.47 11.70
CA VAL A 63 5.38 11.00 12.67
C VAL A 63 4.73 11.24 14.04
N GLY A 64 5.52 11.73 15.01
CA GLY A 64 5.00 12.17 16.30
C GLY A 64 4.36 11.02 17.08
N TYR A 65 3.07 11.14 17.40
CA TYR A 65 2.32 10.08 18.09
C TYR A 65 2.41 8.73 17.35
N GLU A 66 2.40 8.74 16.03
CA GLU A 66 2.39 7.52 15.21
C GLU A 66 3.71 6.75 15.27
N MET A 67 4.82 7.40 15.66
CA MET A 67 6.11 6.73 15.84
C MET A 67 6.24 6.04 17.20
N LEU A 68 5.47 6.47 18.21
CA LEU A 68 5.67 6.07 19.60
C LEU A 68 4.42 5.43 20.25
N ALA A 69 3.29 5.38 19.55
CA ALA A 69 2.05 4.80 20.05
C ALA A 69 1.37 3.91 19.00
N GLN A 70 0.58 4.47 18.08
CA GLN A 70 -0.16 3.72 17.07
C GLN A 70 -0.48 4.57 15.84
N GLU A 71 -0.79 3.92 14.71
CA GLU A 71 -1.18 4.59 13.46
C GLU A 71 -2.50 5.37 13.60
N GLN A 72 -2.60 6.51 12.90
CA GLN A 72 -3.79 7.36 12.91
C GLN A 72 -4.14 7.83 11.50
N ARG A 73 -5.43 8.07 11.23
CA ARG A 73 -5.90 8.61 9.94
C ARG A 73 -7.17 9.43 10.10
N ASP A 74 -7.33 10.43 9.22
CA ASP A 74 -8.47 11.36 9.24
C ASP A 74 -9.59 10.99 8.26
N LEU A 75 -9.24 10.40 7.11
CA LEU A 75 -10.19 9.90 6.11
C LEU A 75 -10.54 8.46 6.41
N THR A 76 -11.79 8.01 6.22
CA THR A 76 -12.15 6.57 6.36
C THR A 76 -11.75 5.75 5.12
N PRO A 77 -11.65 4.41 5.14
CA PRO A 77 -11.24 3.65 3.95
C PRO A 77 -12.35 3.61 2.89
N GLU A 78 -13.60 3.89 3.28
CA GLU A 78 -14.77 3.90 2.39
C GLU A 78 -14.97 5.23 1.65
N GLN A 79 -14.32 6.32 2.10
CA GLN A 79 -14.36 7.65 1.48
C GLN A 79 -13.39 7.75 0.31
#